data_AF-A0A379GAW9-F1
#
_entry.id   AF-A0A379GAW9-F1
#
_cell.length_a   1.000
_cell.length_b   1.000
_cell.length_c   1.000
_cell.angle_alpha   90.00
_cell.angle_beta   90.00
_cell.angle_gamma   90.00
#
_symmetry.space_group_name_H-M   'P 1'
#
loop_
_entity.id
_entity.type
_entity.pdbx_description
1 polymer ?
#
loop_
_entity_poly.entity_id
_entity_poly.type
_entity_poly.pdbx_seq_one_letter_code
_entity_poly.pdbx_strand_id
1 'polypeptide(L)' 'MIIGHQKGRETKEKIRRNFGMPAPEGYRKALRLMEMAQRFKLPIITFIDTPGAYPGVGR' A
#
# COMPACT_ATOMS: atom_id res chain seq x y z
N MET A 1 -5.82 10.77 -7.39
CA MET A 1 -5.69 9.41 -6.85
C MET A 1 -4.81 9.47 -5.61
N ILE A 2 -5.22 8.87 -4.50
CA ILE A 2 -4.46 8.84 -3.25
C ILE A 2 -4.09 7.40 -2.93
N ILE A 3 -2.82 7.14 -2.66
CA ILE A 3 -2.30 5.81 -2.35
C ILE A 3 -1.40 5.92 -1.13
N GLY A 4 -1.41 4.94 -0.24
CA GLY A 4 -0.53 5.00 0.93
C GLY A 4 -0.53 3.71 1.72
N HIS A 5 0.35 3.72 2.72
CA HIS A 5 0.48 2.62 3.66
C HIS A 5 -0.49 2.84 4.83
N GLN A 6 -1.08 1.75 5.33
CA GLN A 6 -2.01 1.81 6.48
C GLN A 6 -1.51 0.85 7.55
N LYS A 7 -0.86 1.38 8.58
CA LYS A 7 -0.35 0.58 9.70
C LYS A 7 -1.44 0.08 10.63
N GLY A 8 -2.53 0.84 10.78
CA GLY A 8 -3.55 0.59 11.79
C GLY A 8 -3.17 1.14 13.18
N ARG A 9 -4.18 1.50 13.98
CA ARG A 9 -3.97 2.20 15.26
C ARG A 9 -3.78 1.22 16.41
N GLU A 10 -4.66 0.23 16.48
CA GLU A 10 -4.69 -0.81 17.52
C GLU A 10 -3.86 -2.03 17.13
N THR A 11 -3.42 -2.81 18.12
CA THR A 11 -2.59 -4.02 17.90
C THR A 11 -3.26 -5.03 16.97
N LYS A 12 -4.57 -5.29 17.14
CA LYS A 12 -5.32 -6.19 16.25
C LYS A 12 -5.34 -5.69 14.80
N GLU A 13 -5.44 -4.37 14.61
CA GLU A 13 -5.42 -3.77 13.28
C GLU A 13 -4.02 -3.83 12.66
N LYS A 14 -2.98 -3.55 13.45
CA LYS A 14 -1.58 -3.64 13.03
C LYS A 14 -1.23 -5.03 12.53
N ILE A 15 -1.63 -6.07 13.25
CA ILE A 15 -1.44 -7.47 12.82
C ILE A 15 -2.17 -7.72 11.50
N ARG A 16 -3.45 -7.33 11.40
CA ARG A 16 -4.25 -7.52 10.16
C ARG A 16 -3.65 -6.79 8.94
N ARG A 17 -2.98 -5.66 9.16
CA ARG A 17 -2.39 -4.81 8.12
C ARG A 17 -0.90 -5.06 7.90
N ASN A 18 -0.35 -6.13 8.49
CA ASN A 18 1.09 -6.43 8.47
C ASN A 18 1.95 -5.22 8.88
N PHE A 19 1.51 -4.42 9.85
CA PHE A 19 2.21 -3.23 10.33
C PHE A 19 2.54 -2.20 9.23
N GLY A 20 1.72 -2.17 8.17
CA GLY A 20 1.95 -1.30 7.00
C GLY A 20 3.04 -1.81 6.07
N MET A 21 3.45 -3.08 6.18
CA MET A 21 4.39 -3.76 5.27
C MET A 21 3.61 -4.50 4.19
N PRO A 22 3.49 -3.95 2.97
CA PRO A 22 2.78 -4.63 1.89
C PRO A 22 3.61 -5.80 1.33
N ALA A 23 2.90 -6.83 0.88
CA ALA A 23 3.43 -7.90 0.04
C ALA A 23 3.36 -7.50 -1.46
N PRO A 24 3.94 -8.29 -2.39
CA PRO A 24 3.99 -7.93 -3.82
C PRO A 24 2.62 -7.58 -4.44
N GLU A 25 1.54 -8.26 -4.04
CA GLU A 25 0.19 -7.96 -4.50
C GLU A 25 -0.30 -6.55 -4.10
N GLY A 26 0.17 -6.02 -2.97
CA GLY A 26 -0.11 -4.65 -2.54
C GLY A 26 0.49 -3.62 -3.49
N TYR A 27 1.73 -3.84 -3.92
CA TYR A 27 2.39 -2.98 -4.91
C TYR A 27 1.75 -3.09 -6.29
N ARG A 28 1.37 -4.29 -6.75
CA ARG A 28 0.63 -4.47 -8.02
C ARG A 28 -0.72 -3.74 -7.99
N LYS A 29 -1.43 -3.79 -6.86
CA LYS A 29 -2.67 -3.02 -6.66
C LYS A 29 -2.42 -1.52 -6.73
N ALA A 30 -1.35 -1.02 -6.09
CA ALA A 30 -0.98 0.39 -6.15
C ALA A 30 -0.68 0.85 -7.59
N LEU A 31 0.14 0.08 -8.32
CA LEU A 31 0.45 0.37 -9.72
C LEU A 31 -0.80 0.45 -10.60
N ARG A 32 -1.73 -0.51 -10.48
CA ARG A 32 -3.00 -0.48 -11.21
C ARG A 32 -3.81 0.80 -10.97
N LEU A 33 -3.79 1.32 -9.74
CA LEU A 33 -4.46 2.59 -9.41
C LEU A 33 -3.72 3.80 -9.96
N MET A 34 -2.39 3.77 -10.02
CA MET A 34 -1.59 4.81 -10.65
C MET A 34 -1.84 4.87 -12.17
N GLU A 35 -1.87 3.71 -12.84
CA GLU A 35 -2.21 3.61 -14.26
C GLU A 35 -3.63 4.13 -14.55
N MET A 36 -4.59 3.83 -13.68
CA MET A 36 -5.95 4.38 -13.78
C MET A 36 -5.93 5.91 -13.65
N ALA A 37 -5.19 6.45 -12.68
CA ALA A 37 -5.06 7.90 -12.50
C ALA A 37 -4.44 8.56 -13.75
N GLN A 38 -3.44 7.93 -14.35
CA GLN A 38 -2.82 8.38 -15.60
C GLN A 38 -3.84 8.44 -16.75
N ARG A 39 -4.69 7.41 -16.93
CA ARG A 39 -5.72 7.39 -17.99
C ARG A 39 -6.68 8.58 -17.90
N PHE A 40 -7.02 9.00 -16.68
CA PHE A 40 -7.94 10.12 -16.44
C PHE A 40 -7.22 11.46 -16.19
N LYS A 41 -5.89 11.52 -16.39
CA LYS A 41 -5.06 12.71 -16.15
C LYS A 41 -5.22 13.29 -14.74
N LEU A 42 -5.44 12.43 -13.76
CA LEU A 42 -5.61 12.83 -12.36
C LEU A 42 -4.25 12.89 -11.65
N PRO A 43 -4.03 13.87 -10.75
CA PRO A 43 -2.83 13.91 -9.93
C PRO A 43 -2.77 12.69 -8.99
N ILE A 44 -1.55 12.20 -8.72
CA ILE A 44 -1.29 11.10 -7.79
C ILE A 44 -0.58 11.67 -6.56
N ILE A 45 -1.09 11.37 -5.37
CA ILE A 45 -0.45 11.74 -4.10
C ILE A 45 -0.23 10.45 -3.31
N THR A 46 1.00 10.25 -2.84
CA THR A 46 1.40 9.04 -2.09
C THR A 46 1.79 9.34 -0.66
N PHE A 47 1.22 8.61 0.31
CA PHE A 47 1.60 8.67 1.72
C PHE A 47 2.50 7.49 2.09
N ILE A 48 3.78 7.78 2.31
CA ILE A 48 4.80 6.77 2.63
C ILE A 48 4.91 6.69 4.16
N ASP A 49 4.36 5.62 4.73
CA ASP A 49 4.47 5.31 6.16
C ASP A 49 4.56 3.79 6.34
N THR A 50 5.71 3.23 5.99
CA THR A 50 5.98 1.79 6.09
C THR A 50 7.38 1.57 6.66
N PRO A 51 7.59 0.56 7.53
CA PRO A 51 8.94 0.17 7.92
C PRO A 51 9.67 -0.62 6.81
N GLY A 52 8.96 -1.06 5.76
CA GLY A 52 9.54 -1.76 4.62
C GLY A 52 8.55 -2.68 3.91
N ALA A 53 8.97 -3.28 2.79
CA ALA A 53 8.24 -4.37 2.15
C ALA A 53 8.25 -5.60 3.08
N TYR A 54 7.16 -6.37 3.08
CA TYR A 54 7.08 -7.57 3.94
C TYR A 54 8.12 -8.62 3.52
N PRO A 55 9.06 -9.02 4.40
CA PRO A 55 10.16 -9.91 4.05
C PRO A 55 9.80 -11.39 4.27
N GLY A 56 8.61 -11.80 3.80
CA GLY A 56 8.14 -13.19 3.92
C GLY A 56 8.07 -13.89 2.57
N VAL A 57 7.96 -15.22 2.60
CA VAL A 57 7.66 -16.01 1.40
C VAL A 57 6.24 -15.64 0.95
N GLY A 58 6.12 -15.03 -0.22
CA GLY A 58 4.84 -14.61 -0.78
C GLY A 58 3.85 -15.77 -0.84
N ARG A 59 2.58 -15.50 -0.51
CA ARG A 59 1.48 -16.45 -0.74
C ARG A 59 1.00 -16.39 -2.18
#